data_AF-A0A2J8N639-F1
#
_entry.id   AF-A0A2J8N639-F1
#
_cell.length_a   1.000
_cell.length_b   1.000
_cell.length_c   1.000
_cell.angle_alpha   90.00
_cell.angle_beta   90.00
_cell.angle_gamma   90.00
#
_symmetry.space_group_name_H-M   'P 1'
#
loop_
_entity.id
_entity.type
_entity.pdbx_description
1 polymer ?
#
loop_
_entity_poly.entity_id
_entity_poly.type
_entity_poly.pdbx_seq_one_letter_code
_entity_poly.pdbx_strand_id
1 'polypeptide(L)'
;ICETILTSGENLARKRNFTAKSPLMYEWYQEYYVGAAHGLAGIYYYLMQVFREEKYLCDAYQCADVIWQYGLLKKGYGLCHGSAGNAYAFLTLYNFTQDMKYLYRACKFAEWCLEYGEHGCRTPDTPFSLFEGMAGTIYFLADLLVP
;
A
#
# COMPACT_ATOMS: atom_id res chain seq x y z
N ILE A 1 -19.28 -3.52 -7.78
CA ILE A 1 -18.05 -3.97 -7.09
C ILE A 1 -17.28 -2.78 -6.50
N CYS A 2 -16.83 -1.81 -7.30
CA CYS A 2 -16.09 -0.63 -6.77
C CYS A 2 -16.89 0.17 -5.74
N GLU A 3 -18.15 0.50 -6.05
CA GLU A 3 -19.03 1.18 -5.07
C GLU A 3 -19.21 0.38 -3.78
N THR A 4 -19.29 -0.94 -3.88
CA THR A 4 -19.42 -1.83 -2.72
C THR A 4 -18.16 -1.78 -1.83
N ILE A 5 -16.98 -1.73 -2.45
CA ILE A 5 -15.69 -1.62 -1.76
C ILE A 5 -15.56 -0.24 -1.09
N LEU A 6 -15.94 0.84 -1.78
CA LEU A 6 -15.95 2.20 -1.24
C LEU A 6 -16.92 2.31 -0.06
N THR A 7 -18.17 1.90 -0.25
CA THR A 7 -19.22 1.93 0.78
C THR A 7 -18.80 1.15 2.02
N SER A 8 -18.21 -0.05 1.84
CA SER A 8 -17.69 -0.83 2.97
C SER A 8 -16.57 -0.09 3.71
N GLY A 9 -15.63 0.52 2.97
CA GLY A 9 -14.52 1.26 3.54
C GLY A 9 -14.96 2.51 4.32
N GLU A 10 -15.87 3.30 3.75
CA GLU A 10 -16.44 4.50 4.37
C GLU A 10 -17.22 4.16 5.65
N ASN A 11 -18.02 3.10 5.61
CA ASN A 11 -18.81 2.65 6.75
C ASN A 11 -17.92 2.27 7.93
N LEU A 12 -16.82 1.54 7.67
CA LEU A 12 -15.90 1.18 8.74
C LEU A 12 -15.12 2.39 9.25
N ALA A 13 -14.62 3.26 8.35
CA ALA A 13 -13.93 4.48 8.74
C ALA A 13 -14.79 5.36 9.65
N ARG A 14 -16.09 5.50 9.33
CA ARG A 14 -17.07 6.22 10.15
C ARG A 14 -17.32 5.52 11.48
N LYS A 15 -17.59 4.22 11.47
CA LYS A 15 -17.89 3.42 12.67
C LYS A 15 -16.75 3.46 13.70
N ARG A 16 -15.51 3.59 13.24
CA ARG A 16 -14.29 3.56 14.08
C ARG A 16 -13.65 4.95 14.28
N ASN A 17 -14.30 6.03 13.85
CA ASN A 17 -13.80 7.41 13.91
C ASN A 17 -12.43 7.61 13.24
N PHE A 18 -12.19 6.94 12.11
CA PHE A 18 -10.99 7.11 11.28
C PHE A 18 -11.14 8.17 10.19
N THR A 19 -12.33 8.68 9.92
CA THR A 19 -12.61 9.63 8.82
C THR A 19 -11.71 10.86 8.78
N ALA A 20 -11.19 11.31 9.94
CA ALA A 20 -10.23 12.43 10.01
C ALA A 20 -8.80 12.06 9.56
N LYS A 21 -8.47 10.76 9.52
CA LYS A 21 -7.15 10.21 9.14
C LYS A 21 -7.16 9.51 7.79
N SER A 22 -8.25 8.81 7.48
CA SER A 22 -8.44 8.05 6.25
C SER A 22 -9.93 7.99 5.92
N PRO A 23 -10.33 8.25 4.66
CA PRO A 23 -11.73 8.24 4.27
C PRO A 23 -12.26 6.80 4.12
N LEU A 24 -11.35 5.86 3.84
CA LEU A 24 -11.62 4.41 3.78
C LEU A 24 -10.80 3.69 4.85
N MET A 25 -11.37 2.64 5.44
CA MET A 25 -10.68 1.72 6.33
C MET A 25 -11.21 0.31 6.11
N TYR A 26 -10.36 -0.70 6.26
CA TYR A 26 -10.75 -2.11 6.09
C TYR A 26 -10.25 -2.93 7.28
N GLU A 27 -11.13 -3.82 7.78
CA GLU A 27 -10.80 -4.78 8.85
C GLU A 27 -10.93 -6.21 8.32
N TRP A 28 -10.00 -7.07 8.72
CA TRP A 28 -10.06 -8.51 8.48
C TRP A 28 -9.53 -9.25 9.71
N TYR A 29 -10.27 -10.22 10.24
CA TYR A 29 -9.99 -10.83 11.56
C TYR A 29 -9.67 -9.80 12.67
N GLN A 30 -10.45 -8.72 12.75
CA GLN A 30 -10.33 -7.65 13.77
C GLN A 30 -9.04 -6.81 13.72
N GLU A 31 -8.19 -7.01 12.72
CA GLU A 31 -7.00 -6.19 12.47
C GLU A 31 -7.27 -5.19 11.34
N TYR A 32 -6.70 -3.98 11.41
CA TYR A 32 -6.80 -2.97 10.35
C TYR A 32 -5.77 -3.23 9.25
N TYR A 33 -6.19 -3.25 7.98
CA TYR A 33 -5.32 -3.63 6.86
C TYR A 33 -4.88 -2.43 6.01
N VAL A 34 -3.56 -2.22 5.95
CA VAL A 34 -2.91 -1.23 5.07
C VAL A 34 -2.35 -1.87 3.79
N GLY A 35 -2.20 -3.20 3.78
CA GLY A 35 -1.51 -3.99 2.74
C GLY A 35 -2.10 -3.95 1.33
N ALA A 36 -1.30 -4.36 0.33
CA ALA A 36 -1.67 -4.31 -1.08
C ALA A 36 -2.66 -5.38 -1.59
N ALA A 37 -2.88 -6.49 -0.89
CA ALA A 37 -3.88 -7.48 -1.30
C ALA A 37 -5.25 -7.29 -0.64
N HIS A 38 -5.28 -6.80 0.61
CA HIS A 38 -6.51 -6.76 1.43
C HIS A 38 -6.64 -5.47 2.24
N GLY A 39 -5.96 -4.40 1.84
CA GLY A 39 -5.92 -3.14 2.57
C GLY A 39 -5.88 -1.92 1.67
N LEU A 40 -5.64 -0.78 2.29
CA LEU A 40 -5.68 0.53 1.63
C LEU A 40 -4.79 0.56 0.39
N ALA A 41 -3.53 0.11 0.45
CA ALA A 41 -2.62 0.19 -0.70
C ALA A 41 -3.19 -0.47 -1.97
N GLY A 42 -3.81 -1.64 -1.84
CA GLY A 42 -4.34 -2.41 -2.97
C GLY A 42 -5.64 -1.88 -3.54
N ILE A 43 -6.55 -1.55 -2.64
CA ILE A 43 -7.86 -1.02 -3.01
C ILE A 43 -7.69 0.34 -3.71
N TYR A 44 -6.78 1.18 -3.22
CA TYR A 44 -6.49 2.46 -3.86
C TYR A 44 -5.71 2.32 -5.16
N TYR A 45 -4.73 1.40 -5.25
CA TYR A 45 -4.09 1.06 -6.53
C TYR A 45 -5.14 0.78 -7.60
N TYR A 46 -6.12 -0.06 -7.29
CA TYR A 46 -7.20 -0.42 -8.19
C TYR A 46 -8.12 0.77 -8.52
N LEU A 47 -8.55 1.54 -7.52
CA LEU A 47 -9.43 2.70 -7.73
C LEU A 47 -8.76 3.79 -8.60
N MET A 48 -7.47 4.05 -8.40
CA MET A 48 -6.72 5.02 -9.20
C MET A 48 -6.50 4.55 -10.64
N GLN A 49 -6.16 3.27 -10.83
CA GLN A 49 -5.96 2.67 -12.15
C GLN A 49 -7.23 2.68 -13.00
N VAL A 50 -8.38 2.34 -12.39
CA VAL A 50 -9.64 2.14 -13.11
C VAL A 50 -10.33 3.46 -13.43
N PHE A 51 -10.38 4.41 -12.49
CA PHE A 51 -11.21 5.60 -12.66
C PHE A 51 -10.42 6.80 -13.17
N ARG A 52 -9.15 7.00 -12.78
CA ARG A 52 -8.37 8.20 -13.14
C ARG A 52 -9.13 9.52 -12.96
N GLU A 53 -10.13 9.52 -12.06
CA GLU A 53 -11.02 10.64 -11.83
C GLU A 53 -10.52 11.46 -10.65
N GLU A 54 -10.50 12.78 -10.82
CA GLU A 54 -10.00 13.74 -9.82
C GLU A 54 -10.74 13.65 -8.48
N LYS A 55 -12.01 13.20 -8.51
CA LYS A 55 -12.83 13.03 -7.29
C LYS A 55 -12.25 12.04 -6.29
N TYR A 56 -11.46 11.07 -6.73
CA TYR A 56 -10.80 10.07 -5.87
C TYR A 56 -9.39 10.48 -5.45
N LEU A 57 -8.87 11.59 -5.99
CA LEU A 57 -7.48 12.01 -5.77
C LEU A 57 -7.24 12.49 -4.34
N CYS A 58 -8.22 13.16 -3.73
CA CYS A 58 -8.14 13.57 -2.32
C CYS A 58 -7.98 12.36 -1.40
N ASP A 59 -8.77 11.31 -1.63
CA ASP A 59 -8.72 10.08 -0.84
C ASP A 59 -7.40 9.32 -1.07
N ALA A 60 -6.90 9.33 -2.31
CA ALA A 60 -5.59 8.75 -2.64
C ALA A 60 -4.44 9.46 -1.89
N TYR A 61 -4.48 10.79 -1.77
CA TYR A 61 -3.50 11.54 -0.98
C TYR A 61 -3.54 11.15 0.50
N GLN A 62 -4.73 11.09 1.09
CA GLN A 62 -4.89 10.68 2.49
C GLN A 62 -4.38 9.25 2.71
N CYS A 63 -4.65 8.34 1.79
CA CYS A 63 -4.17 6.97 1.92
C CYS A 63 -2.67 6.83 1.70
N ALA A 64 -2.08 7.62 0.81
CA ALA A 64 -0.63 7.72 0.73
C ALA A 64 -0.03 8.22 2.06
N ASP A 65 -0.70 9.12 2.78
CA ASP A 65 -0.23 9.55 4.10
C ASP A 65 -0.36 8.44 5.17
N VAL A 66 -1.43 7.65 5.15
CA VAL A 66 -1.58 6.48 6.03
C VAL A 66 -0.52 5.41 5.73
N ILE A 67 -0.30 5.08 4.45
CA ILE A 67 0.73 4.13 4.03
C ILE A 67 2.12 4.66 4.41
N TRP A 68 2.36 5.96 4.27
CA TRP A 68 3.62 6.56 4.68
C TRP A 68 3.89 6.39 6.18
N GLN A 69 2.86 6.54 6.99
CA GLN A 69 2.98 6.46 8.45
C GLN A 69 3.03 5.01 8.97
N TYR A 70 2.34 4.07 8.33
CA TYR A 70 2.11 2.73 8.87
C TYR A 70 2.45 1.57 7.92
N GLY A 71 2.93 1.87 6.71
CA GLY A 71 3.14 0.89 5.64
C GLY A 71 4.45 0.11 5.71
N LEU A 72 5.36 0.44 6.64
CA LEU A 72 6.54 -0.38 6.93
C LEU A 72 6.16 -1.50 7.91
N LEU A 73 5.94 -2.69 7.37
CA LEU A 73 5.30 -3.78 8.11
C LEU A 73 6.31 -4.74 8.74
N LYS A 74 6.18 -4.99 10.05
CA LYS A 74 6.86 -6.10 10.74
C LYS A 74 6.44 -7.49 10.22
N LYS A 75 5.36 -7.55 9.43
CA LYS A 75 4.88 -8.79 8.80
C LYS A 75 5.85 -9.30 7.73
N GLY A 76 6.54 -8.41 7.01
CA GLY A 76 7.47 -8.77 5.95
C GLY A 76 7.52 -7.75 4.82
N TYR A 77 8.25 -8.11 3.76
CA TYR A 77 8.59 -7.21 2.66
C TYR A 77 7.88 -7.53 1.34
N GLY A 78 7.14 -8.65 1.26
CA GLY A 78 6.52 -9.13 0.02
C GLY A 78 5.41 -8.22 -0.55
N LEU A 79 4.88 -8.60 -1.71
CA LEU A 79 3.89 -7.79 -2.44
C LEU A 79 2.47 -7.86 -1.86
N CYS A 80 2.04 -8.99 -1.33
CA CYS A 80 0.65 -9.18 -0.91
C CYS A 80 0.29 -8.34 0.33
N HIS A 81 1.19 -8.27 1.30
CA HIS A 81 0.95 -7.61 2.59
C HIS A 81 2.26 -7.22 3.28
N GLY A 82 3.24 -6.80 2.50
CA GLY A 82 4.53 -6.31 2.96
C GLY A 82 4.86 -4.93 2.43
N SER A 83 6.01 -4.41 2.86
CA SER A 83 6.45 -3.04 2.52
C SER A 83 6.57 -2.82 1.00
N ALA A 84 7.09 -3.77 0.21
CA ALA A 84 7.22 -3.59 -1.24
C ALA A 84 5.86 -3.41 -1.92
N GLY A 85 4.86 -4.21 -1.54
CA GLY A 85 3.50 -4.06 -2.06
C GLY A 85 2.89 -2.70 -1.72
N ASN A 86 3.13 -2.21 -0.51
CA ASN A 86 2.66 -0.88 -0.09
C ASN A 86 3.31 0.25 -0.89
N ALA A 87 4.58 0.11 -1.27
CA ALA A 87 5.31 1.11 -2.05
C ALA A 87 4.71 1.35 -3.44
N TYR A 88 4.06 0.33 -4.03
CA TYR A 88 3.35 0.48 -5.31
C TYR A 88 2.21 1.50 -5.27
N ALA A 89 1.62 1.77 -4.09
CA ALA A 89 0.65 2.84 -3.96
C ALA A 89 1.28 4.22 -4.24
N PHE A 90 2.54 4.42 -3.83
CA PHE A 90 3.26 5.66 -4.13
C PHE A 90 3.67 5.75 -5.59
N LEU A 91 4.15 4.67 -6.20
CA LEU A 91 4.46 4.66 -7.64
C LEU A 91 3.22 4.96 -8.48
N THR A 92 2.07 4.40 -8.12
CA THR A 92 0.81 4.65 -8.82
C THR A 92 0.39 6.12 -8.72
N LEU A 93 0.50 6.69 -7.52
CA LEU A 93 0.17 8.09 -7.29
C LEU A 93 1.15 9.02 -8.01
N TYR A 94 2.44 8.72 -7.99
CA TYR A 94 3.47 9.43 -8.77
C TYR A 94 3.17 9.39 -10.26
N ASN A 95 2.88 8.21 -10.82
CA ASN A 95 2.60 8.08 -12.25
C ASN A 95 1.35 8.83 -12.68
N PHE A 96 0.38 9.00 -11.77
CA PHE A 96 -0.81 9.80 -12.02
C PHE A 96 -0.56 11.32 -11.89
N THR A 97 0.12 11.76 -10.83
CA THR A 97 0.22 13.20 -10.48
C THR A 97 1.50 13.88 -10.95
N GLN A 98 2.54 13.08 -11.25
CA GLN A 98 3.92 13.50 -11.47
C GLN A 98 4.54 14.27 -10.28
N ASP A 99 3.95 14.17 -9.09
CA ASP A 99 4.51 14.78 -7.88
C ASP A 99 5.65 13.91 -7.31
N MET A 100 6.86 14.46 -7.41
CA MET A 100 8.11 13.82 -6.98
C MET A 100 8.12 13.41 -5.49
N LYS A 101 7.25 13.99 -4.65
CA LYS A 101 7.04 13.55 -3.27
C LYS A 101 6.73 12.05 -3.19
N TYR A 102 5.91 11.53 -4.11
CA TYR A 102 5.49 10.14 -4.07
C TYR A 102 6.57 9.19 -4.60
N LEU A 103 7.32 9.60 -5.63
CA LEU A 103 8.51 8.86 -6.04
C LEU A 103 9.54 8.77 -4.90
N TYR A 104 9.77 9.87 -4.18
CA TYR A 104 10.62 9.86 -2.99
C TYR A 104 10.14 8.87 -1.93
N ARG A 105 8.83 8.82 -1.65
CA ARG A 105 8.27 7.85 -0.69
C ARG A 105 8.47 6.39 -1.14
N ALA A 106 8.32 6.11 -2.44
CA ALA A 106 8.62 4.78 -2.99
C ALA A 106 10.10 4.42 -2.79
N CYS A 107 11.03 5.34 -3.07
CA CYS A 107 12.46 5.14 -2.83
C CYS A 107 12.78 4.87 -1.36
N LYS A 108 12.12 5.55 -0.41
CA LYS A 108 12.30 5.28 1.03
C LYS A 108 11.79 3.90 1.45
N PHE A 109 10.75 3.39 0.80
CA PHE A 109 10.33 2.00 1.01
C PHE A 109 11.29 1.01 0.36
N ALA A 110 11.94 1.37 -0.75
CA ALA A 110 13.02 0.58 -1.32
C ALA A 110 14.25 0.53 -0.41
N GLU A 111 14.66 1.64 0.19
CA GLU A 111 15.73 1.66 1.21
C GLU A 111 15.44 0.67 2.34
N TRP A 112 14.21 0.66 2.89
CA TRP A 112 13.78 -0.34 3.87
C TRP A 112 13.90 -1.79 3.35
N CYS A 113 13.60 -2.01 2.07
CA CYS A 113 13.71 -3.33 1.44
C CYS A 113 15.16 -3.75 1.16
N LEU A 114 16.10 -2.81 1.02
CA LEU A 114 17.52 -3.13 0.85
C LEU A 114 18.14 -3.69 2.13
N GLU A 115 17.61 -3.31 3.29
CA GLU A 115 17.94 -3.87 4.61
C GLU A 115 17.11 -5.15 4.90
N TYR A 116 16.88 -5.98 3.87
CA TYR A 116 16.03 -7.17 3.98
C TYR A 116 16.54 -8.12 5.06
N GLY A 117 15.69 -8.40 6.05
CA GLY A 117 16.00 -9.34 7.14
C GLY A 117 16.62 -8.68 8.37
N GLU A 118 16.96 -7.40 8.32
CA GLU A 118 17.59 -6.68 9.44
C GLU A 118 16.56 -6.11 10.44
N HIS A 119 15.28 -6.08 10.07
CA HIS A 119 14.21 -5.47 10.87
C HIS A 119 13.46 -6.42 11.82
N GLY A 120 13.90 -7.67 11.95
CA GLY A 120 13.23 -8.67 12.79
C GLY A 120 11.83 -9.06 12.30
N CYS A 121 11.57 -8.92 10.99
CA CYS A 121 10.33 -9.36 10.37
C CYS A 121 10.19 -10.89 10.43
N ARG A 122 8.93 -11.37 10.40
CA ARG A 122 8.66 -12.81 10.30
C ARG A 122 9.13 -13.36 8.95
N THR A 123 9.59 -14.60 8.95
CA THR A 123 9.82 -15.35 7.71
C THR A 123 8.45 -15.70 7.09
N PRO A 124 8.21 -15.41 5.80
CA PRO A 124 6.97 -15.80 5.12
C PRO A 124 6.81 -17.32 5.01
N ASP A 125 5.57 -17.81 4.84
CA ASP A 125 5.28 -19.23 4.64
C ASP A 125 5.97 -19.79 3.38
N THR A 126 6.01 -18.96 2.33
CA THR A 126 6.77 -19.23 1.10
C THR A 126 7.86 -18.17 0.87
N PRO A 127 9.06 -18.29 1.50
CA PRO A 127 10.05 -17.21 1.60
C PRO A 127 10.57 -16.64 0.28
N PHE A 128 10.45 -17.39 -0.81
CA PHE A 128 10.96 -17.00 -2.14
C PHE A 128 9.85 -16.79 -3.18
N SER A 129 8.58 -16.84 -2.80
CA SER A 129 7.47 -16.64 -3.72
C SER A 129 7.32 -15.17 -4.14
N LEU A 130 6.57 -14.94 -5.23
CA LEU A 130 6.30 -13.59 -5.73
C LEU A 130 5.45 -12.75 -4.76
N PHE A 131 4.44 -13.33 -4.13
CA PHE A 131 3.47 -12.55 -3.36
C PHE A 131 3.84 -12.41 -1.88
N GLU A 132 4.52 -13.38 -1.29
CA GLU A 132 4.86 -13.36 0.14
C GLU A 132 6.36 -13.13 0.37
N GLY A 133 7.17 -13.66 -0.55
CA GLY A 133 8.60 -13.80 -0.38
C GLY A 133 9.45 -12.79 -1.15
N MET A 134 10.74 -13.13 -1.19
CA MET A 134 11.82 -12.32 -1.73
C MET A 134 11.64 -11.96 -3.22
N ALA A 135 11.05 -12.85 -4.03
CA ALA A 135 10.84 -12.58 -5.45
C ALA A 135 9.95 -11.33 -5.66
N GLY A 136 8.96 -11.12 -4.79
CA GLY A 136 8.14 -9.91 -4.81
C GLY A 136 8.91 -8.63 -4.48
N THR A 137 9.78 -8.69 -3.48
CA THR A 137 10.63 -7.56 -3.12
C THR A 137 11.62 -7.22 -4.23
N ILE A 138 12.26 -8.23 -4.83
CA ILE A 138 13.15 -8.05 -5.99
C ILE A 138 12.38 -7.44 -7.16
N TYR A 139 11.17 -7.93 -7.43
CA TYR A 139 10.32 -7.41 -8.51
C TYR A 139 10.08 -5.91 -8.34
N PHE A 140 9.66 -5.48 -7.15
CA PHE A 140 9.47 -4.06 -6.83
C PHE A 140 10.74 -3.23 -7.02
N LEU A 141 11.89 -3.71 -6.53
CA LEU A 141 13.16 -2.98 -6.65
C LEU A 141 13.60 -2.84 -8.11
N ALA A 142 13.38 -3.87 -8.93
CA ALA A 142 13.67 -3.82 -10.36
C ALA A 142 12.74 -2.85 -11.10
N ASP A 143 11.45 -2.85 -10.76
CA ASP A 143 10.45 -1.96 -11.37
C ASP A 143 10.72 -0.49 -11.03
N LEU A 144 11.22 -0.20 -9.82
CA LEU A 144 11.62 1.15 -9.40
C LEU A 144 12.78 1.76 -10.21
N LEU A 145 13.54 0.95 -10.97
CA LEU A 145 14.61 1.46 -11.83
C LEU A 145 14.08 2.33 -12.99
N VAL A 146 12.83 2.09 -13.42
CA VAL A 146 12.15 2.84 -14.47
C VAL A 146 10.72 3.14 -14.00
N PRO A 147 10.55 4.10 -13.06
CA PRO A 147 9.30 4.34 -12.36
C PRO A 147 8.17 4.88 -13.25
#